data_AF-A0A561WUJ0-F1
#
_entry.id   AF-A0A561WUJ0-F1
#
_cell.length_a   1.000
_cell.length_b   1.000
_cell.length_c   1.000
_cell.angle_alpha   90.00
_cell.angle_beta   90.00
_cell.angle_gamma   90.00
#
_symmetry.space_group_name_H-M   'P 1'
#
loop_
_entity.id
_entity.type
_entity.pdbx_description
1 polymer ?
#
loop_
_entity_poly.entity_id
_entity_poly.type
_entity_poly.pdbx_seq_one_letter_code
_entity_poly.pdbx_strand_id
1 'polypeptide(L)'
;MTWSDASSSGAPPGRQTYFFLSYAHSVPLSASARPDTDFWVNRFFQDLGAAVRRGARRTGELDVGFFDGLVSPGADLKQTLTDALSVAHVFVPLYSPKYFSNAWAVGERDSFRSRLTRLAPGRAARHILPVLWLPLSPWEERPETAQALELVGDGLERADYAENGLRALCKLSAYRRQYESILSVLAERIITVAESEPLAPSRAATVTSNPVTDSGETALVVTTLTRHDPRWRPYGDQHELAVADYVAATAERLGLSTRVVAFADARVQAPQCPTVVLVDAAIGAEAARDAVDGLPRWAVPLVIAADGERGETTPEAIAGTLQDAHFPQVLPVRDIAEFERCAPQLVIEARKQFLRHGPVDPPDGPAVPRPSLRPAGASDVGRGKEDR
;
A
#
# COMPACT_ATOMS: atom_id res chain seq x y z
N MET A 1 -28.77 0.77 -52.45
CA MET A 1 -28.74 -0.18 -51.32
C MET A 1 -27.93 0.46 -50.21
N THR A 2 -28.62 1.20 -49.35
CA THR A 2 -28.06 1.94 -48.20
C THR A 2 -28.27 1.10 -46.95
N TRP A 3 -27.18 0.73 -46.28
CA TRP A 3 -27.21 0.07 -44.99
C TRP A 3 -27.55 1.11 -43.92
N SER A 4 -28.60 0.84 -43.15
CA SER A 4 -28.91 1.57 -41.92
C SER A 4 -28.42 0.77 -40.74
N ASP A 5 -27.71 1.46 -39.85
CA ASP A 5 -27.18 0.99 -38.57
C ASP A 5 -28.20 0.18 -37.78
N ALA A 6 -27.83 -1.08 -37.48
CA ALA A 6 -28.45 -1.84 -36.42
C ALA A 6 -27.89 -1.34 -35.08
N SER A 7 -28.72 -0.57 -34.39
CA SER A 7 -28.59 -0.26 -32.97
C SER A 7 -28.18 -1.49 -32.15
N SER A 8 -27.00 -1.45 -31.54
CA SER A 8 -26.56 -2.41 -30.53
C SER A 8 -27.52 -2.35 -29.34
N SER A 9 -28.32 -3.40 -29.17
CA SER A 9 -29.20 -3.60 -28.02
C SER A 9 -28.38 -3.66 -26.73
N GLY A 10 -28.51 -2.64 -25.90
CA GLY A 10 -27.89 -2.56 -24.58
C GLY A 10 -28.38 -3.67 -23.66
N ALA A 11 -27.46 -4.27 -22.92
CA ALA A 11 -27.78 -4.96 -21.68
C ALA A 11 -28.60 -4.00 -20.79
N PRO A 12 -29.61 -4.48 -20.04
CA PRO A 12 -30.27 -3.63 -19.06
C PRO A 12 -29.19 -3.05 -18.14
N PRO A 13 -29.17 -1.72 -17.90
CA PRO A 13 -28.23 -1.16 -16.96
C PRO A 13 -28.40 -1.92 -15.64
N GLY A 14 -27.31 -2.47 -15.11
CA GLY A 14 -27.31 -3.15 -13.82
C GLY A 14 -28.02 -2.27 -12.79
N ARG A 15 -28.72 -2.89 -11.84
CA ARG A 15 -29.35 -2.16 -10.73
C ARG A 15 -28.29 -1.25 -10.11
N GLN A 16 -28.63 0.03 -9.94
CA GLN A 16 -27.73 1.01 -9.35
C GLN A 16 -27.28 0.57 -7.97
N THR A 17 -26.07 0.93 -7.56
CA THR A 17 -25.52 0.54 -6.25
C THR A 17 -25.40 1.73 -5.31
N TYR A 18 -25.54 1.50 -3.99
CA TYR A 18 -25.25 2.54 -2.99
C TYR A 18 -23.78 2.95 -3.06
N PHE A 19 -22.86 1.98 -3.18
CA PHE A 19 -21.43 2.27 -3.25
C PHE A 19 -20.65 1.38 -4.21
N PHE A 20 -19.53 1.90 -4.68
CA PHE A 20 -18.43 1.16 -5.29
C PHE A 20 -17.23 1.22 -4.34
N LEU A 21 -16.69 0.07 -3.96
CA LEU A 21 -15.50 -0.03 -3.10
C LEU A 21 -14.27 -0.26 -3.97
N SER A 22 -13.30 0.66 -3.89
CA SER A 22 -12.05 0.63 -4.64
C SER A 22 -10.87 0.44 -3.69
N TYR A 23 -9.93 -0.44 -4.03
CA TYR A 23 -8.74 -0.70 -3.22
C TYR A 23 -7.58 -1.16 -4.10
N ALA A 24 -6.35 -1.06 -3.60
CA ALA A 24 -5.20 -1.61 -4.29
C ALA A 24 -5.07 -3.12 -4.01
N HIS A 25 -5.20 -3.94 -5.05
CA HIS A 25 -4.98 -5.39 -4.95
C HIS A 25 -3.59 -5.73 -4.45
N SER A 26 -3.56 -6.72 -3.56
CA SER A 26 -2.33 -7.43 -3.27
C SER A 26 -2.07 -8.47 -4.35
N VAL A 27 -0.84 -8.56 -4.85
CA VAL A 27 -0.46 -9.68 -5.71
C VAL A 27 -0.54 -10.97 -4.88
N PRO A 28 -1.11 -12.07 -5.41
CA PRO A 28 -1.04 -13.38 -4.75
C PRO A 28 0.43 -13.76 -4.54
N LEU A 29 0.81 -14.07 -3.30
CA LEU A 29 2.21 -14.39 -2.96
C LEU A 29 2.54 -15.87 -3.20
N SER A 30 1.56 -16.78 -3.09
CA SER A 30 1.70 -18.18 -3.50
C SER A 30 0.32 -18.82 -3.76
N ALA A 31 0.30 -19.93 -4.52
CA ALA A 31 -0.93 -20.68 -4.82
C ALA A 31 -1.61 -21.27 -3.55
N SER A 32 -0.84 -21.53 -2.50
CA SER A 32 -1.32 -21.99 -1.19
C SER A 32 -1.70 -20.84 -0.25
N ALA A 33 -1.07 -19.67 -0.39
CA ALA A 33 -1.43 -18.45 0.33
C ALA A 33 -2.59 -17.73 -0.37
N ARG A 34 -3.81 -18.29 -0.22
CA ARG A 34 -5.04 -17.55 -0.50
C ARG A 34 -4.99 -16.19 0.24
N PRO A 35 -5.44 -15.09 -0.40
CA PRO A 35 -4.96 -13.75 -0.06
C PRO A 35 -5.58 -13.27 1.26
N ASP A 36 -4.78 -13.21 2.34
CA ASP A 36 -5.22 -12.62 3.61
C ASP A 36 -5.67 -11.16 3.41
N THR A 37 -5.04 -10.39 2.51
CA THR A 37 -5.43 -8.98 2.31
C THR A 37 -6.81 -8.82 1.67
N ASP A 38 -7.10 -9.55 0.59
CA ASP A 38 -8.40 -9.52 -0.08
C ASP A 38 -9.49 -10.14 0.81
N PHE A 39 -9.13 -11.06 1.72
CA PHE A 39 -10.05 -11.60 2.71
C PHE A 39 -10.63 -10.51 3.61
N TRP A 40 -9.80 -9.62 4.17
CA TRP A 40 -10.29 -8.55 5.05
C TRP A 40 -11.01 -7.45 4.29
N VAL A 41 -10.64 -7.18 3.03
CA VAL A 41 -11.40 -6.27 2.17
C VAL A 41 -12.78 -6.86 1.88
N ASN A 42 -12.88 -8.14 1.53
CA ASN A 42 -14.16 -8.81 1.34
C ASN A 42 -14.97 -8.83 2.64
N ARG A 43 -14.35 -9.12 3.79
CA ARG A 43 -15.02 -9.06 5.10
C ARG A 43 -15.60 -7.67 5.36
N PHE A 44 -14.80 -6.63 5.16
CA PHE A 44 -15.23 -5.24 5.28
C PHE A 44 -16.36 -4.91 4.31
N PHE A 45 -16.29 -5.32 3.05
CA PHE A 45 -17.35 -5.14 2.07
C PHE A 45 -18.67 -5.78 2.52
N GLN A 46 -18.62 -7.00 3.07
CA GLN A 46 -19.81 -7.68 3.59
C GLN A 46 -20.39 -6.98 4.82
N ASP A 47 -19.53 -6.57 5.77
CA ASP A 47 -19.94 -5.86 6.98
C ASP A 47 -20.56 -4.49 6.64
N LEU A 48 -19.92 -3.72 5.75
CA LEU A 48 -20.43 -2.44 5.25
C LEU A 48 -21.74 -2.62 4.51
N GLY A 49 -21.82 -3.64 3.65
CA GLY A 49 -23.06 -3.97 2.95
C GLY A 49 -24.19 -4.33 3.90
N ALA A 50 -23.90 -5.07 4.98
CA ALA A 50 -24.89 -5.37 6.00
C ALA A 50 -25.33 -4.11 6.77
N ALA A 51 -24.41 -3.20 7.08
CA ALA A 51 -24.72 -1.92 7.73
C ALA A 51 -25.60 -1.03 6.84
N VAL A 52 -25.25 -0.89 5.55
CA VAL A 52 -26.06 -0.14 4.58
C VAL A 52 -27.45 -0.75 4.43
N ARG A 53 -27.56 -2.09 4.30
CA ARG A 53 -28.87 -2.77 4.22
C ARG A 53 -29.78 -2.51 5.42
N ARG A 54 -29.23 -2.36 6.62
CA ARG A 54 -30.03 -2.10 7.84
C ARG A 54 -30.63 -0.69 7.85
N GLY A 55 -29.96 0.31 7.29
CA GLY A 55 -30.40 1.71 7.31
C GLY A 55 -31.06 2.19 6.02
N ALA A 56 -30.81 1.52 4.89
CA ALA A 56 -31.29 1.87 3.57
C ALA A 56 -32.82 1.75 3.45
N ARG A 57 -33.44 2.78 2.87
CA ARG A 57 -34.87 2.84 2.57
C ARG A 57 -35.18 2.38 1.14
N ARG A 58 -34.21 2.46 0.23
CA ARG A 58 -34.36 2.09 -1.20
C ARG A 58 -33.81 0.69 -1.54
N THR A 59 -33.85 -0.26 -0.60
CA THR A 59 -33.31 -1.64 -0.79
C THR A 59 -34.00 -2.43 -1.90
N GLY A 60 -35.22 -2.07 -2.29
CA GLY A 60 -35.93 -2.63 -3.44
C GLY A 60 -35.45 -2.11 -4.80
N GLU A 61 -34.77 -0.96 -4.83
CA GLU A 61 -34.38 -0.23 -6.05
C GLU A 61 -32.88 -0.25 -6.31
N LEU A 62 -32.08 -0.19 -5.24
CA LEU A 62 -30.63 -0.14 -5.28
C LEU A 62 -30.03 -1.43 -4.72
N ASP A 63 -29.03 -1.94 -5.42
CA ASP A 63 -28.15 -2.97 -4.88
C ASP A 63 -27.17 -2.32 -3.90
N VAL A 64 -26.60 -3.15 -3.02
CA VAL A 64 -25.90 -2.64 -1.84
C VAL A 64 -24.54 -2.07 -2.19
N GLY A 65 -23.76 -2.78 -3.00
CA GLY A 65 -22.44 -2.31 -3.38
C GLY A 65 -21.79 -3.19 -4.44
N PHE A 66 -20.67 -2.71 -4.97
CA PHE A 66 -19.84 -3.43 -5.93
C PHE A 66 -18.35 -3.28 -5.59
N PHE A 67 -17.57 -4.32 -5.87
CA PHE A 67 -16.10 -4.29 -5.91
C PHE A 67 -15.61 -5.38 -6.86
N ASP A 68 -14.35 -5.32 -7.30
CA ASP A 68 -13.74 -6.26 -8.25
C ASP A 68 -13.88 -7.74 -7.85
N GLY A 69 -13.90 -8.09 -6.56
CA GLY A 69 -14.03 -9.47 -6.10
C GLY A 69 -15.37 -10.12 -6.42
N LEU A 70 -16.34 -9.35 -6.91
CA LEU A 70 -17.61 -9.87 -7.45
C LEU A 70 -17.55 -10.17 -8.95
N VAL A 71 -16.48 -9.76 -9.64
CA VAL A 71 -16.33 -9.98 -11.08
C VAL A 71 -16.04 -11.45 -11.35
N SER A 72 -16.81 -12.04 -12.25
CA SER A 72 -16.64 -13.45 -12.61
C SER A 72 -15.30 -13.66 -13.34
N PRO A 73 -14.58 -14.76 -13.05
CA PRO A 73 -13.39 -15.12 -13.80
C PRO A 73 -13.67 -15.18 -15.31
N GLY A 74 -12.82 -14.56 -16.11
CA GLY A 74 -12.94 -14.52 -17.58
C GLY A 74 -13.87 -13.42 -18.14
N ALA A 75 -14.54 -12.64 -17.28
CA ALA A 75 -15.26 -11.45 -17.73
C ALA A 75 -14.29 -10.33 -18.16
N ASP A 76 -14.75 -9.43 -19.03
CA ASP A 76 -14.01 -8.20 -19.30
C ASP A 76 -14.05 -7.30 -18.06
N LEU A 77 -13.00 -7.39 -17.25
CA LEU A 77 -12.85 -6.64 -16.00
C LEU A 77 -12.97 -5.13 -16.24
N LYS A 78 -12.34 -4.61 -17.30
CA LYS A 78 -12.32 -3.16 -17.59
C LYS A 78 -13.72 -2.65 -17.89
N GLN A 79 -14.45 -3.37 -18.73
CA GLN A 79 -15.82 -3.02 -19.07
C GLN A 79 -16.74 -3.18 -17.86
N THR A 80 -16.62 -4.28 -17.12
CA THR A 80 -17.44 -4.56 -15.93
C THR A 80 -17.26 -3.48 -14.84
N LEU A 81 -16.02 -3.07 -14.56
CA LEU A 81 -15.74 -1.99 -13.61
C LEU A 81 -16.29 -0.65 -14.10
N THR A 82 -16.11 -0.32 -15.39
CA THR A 82 -16.64 0.91 -15.99
C THR A 82 -18.18 0.97 -15.88
N ASP A 83 -18.86 -0.15 -16.11
CA ASP A 83 -20.32 -0.24 -16.02
C ASP A 83 -20.79 -0.09 -14.57
N ALA A 84 -20.13 -0.76 -13.61
CA ALA A 84 -20.43 -0.61 -12.19
C ALA A 84 -20.22 0.83 -11.71
N LEU A 85 -19.13 1.49 -12.12
CA LEU A 85 -18.85 2.89 -11.80
C LEU A 85 -19.86 3.86 -12.42
N SER A 86 -20.50 3.48 -13.54
CA SER A 86 -21.53 4.28 -14.21
C SER A 86 -22.88 4.31 -13.47
N VAL A 87 -23.10 3.37 -12.56
CA VAL A 87 -24.37 3.20 -11.82
C VAL A 87 -24.23 3.29 -10.29
N ALA A 88 -23.01 3.47 -9.77
CA ALA A 88 -22.76 3.66 -8.33
C ALA A 88 -23.13 5.06 -7.85
N HIS A 89 -23.65 5.20 -6.63
CA HIS A 89 -23.95 6.51 -6.04
C HIS A 89 -22.75 7.12 -5.30
N VAL A 90 -21.97 6.28 -4.60
CA VAL A 90 -20.84 6.71 -3.78
C VAL A 90 -19.61 5.89 -4.14
N PHE A 91 -18.45 6.55 -4.23
CA PHE A 91 -17.16 5.90 -4.39
C PHE A 91 -16.43 5.86 -3.06
N VAL A 92 -16.04 4.67 -2.62
CA VAL A 92 -15.40 4.42 -1.33
C VAL A 92 -13.97 3.92 -1.60
N PRO A 93 -12.97 4.80 -1.65
CA PRO A 93 -11.58 4.38 -1.81
C PRO A 93 -10.98 3.95 -0.46
N LEU A 94 -10.36 2.78 -0.45
CA LEU A 94 -9.57 2.26 0.66
C LEU A 94 -8.12 2.74 0.52
N TYR A 95 -7.82 3.90 1.10
CA TYR A 95 -6.50 4.50 1.07
C TYR A 95 -5.49 3.63 1.82
N SER A 96 -4.42 3.34 1.10
CA SER A 96 -3.22 2.66 1.58
C SER A 96 -2.04 3.26 0.81
N PRO A 97 -0.79 3.05 1.27
CA PRO A 97 0.38 3.55 0.54
C PRO A 97 0.37 3.15 -0.94
N LYS A 98 0.01 1.90 -1.25
CA LYS A 98 -0.13 1.39 -2.62
C LYS A 98 -1.31 1.97 -3.41
N TYR A 99 -2.36 2.50 -2.75
CA TYR A 99 -3.56 2.98 -3.43
C TYR A 99 -3.23 4.03 -4.51
N PHE A 100 -2.32 4.94 -4.19
CA PHE A 100 -1.99 6.09 -5.04
C PHE A 100 -1.03 5.74 -6.19
N SER A 101 -0.32 4.62 -6.10
CA SER A 101 0.57 4.11 -7.15
C SER A 101 -0.06 2.94 -7.93
N ASN A 102 -1.18 2.37 -7.46
CA ASN A 102 -1.90 1.32 -8.15
C ASN A 102 -2.72 1.90 -9.31
N ALA A 103 -2.29 1.56 -10.52
CA ALA A 103 -2.90 2.04 -11.76
C ALA A 103 -4.40 1.73 -11.90
N TRP A 104 -4.85 0.57 -11.44
CA TRP A 104 -6.27 0.22 -11.48
C TRP A 104 -7.07 1.05 -10.48
N ALA A 105 -6.62 1.13 -9.23
CA ALA A 105 -7.31 1.90 -8.20
C ALA A 105 -7.41 3.39 -8.56
N VAL A 106 -6.32 3.97 -9.08
CA VAL A 106 -6.31 5.36 -9.58
C VAL A 106 -7.23 5.50 -10.79
N GLY A 107 -7.20 4.57 -11.73
CA GLY A 107 -8.07 4.56 -12.91
C GLY A 107 -9.56 4.45 -12.58
N GLU A 108 -9.94 3.64 -11.60
CA GLU A 108 -11.31 3.55 -11.09
C GLU A 108 -11.78 4.87 -10.48
N ARG A 109 -10.92 5.50 -9.67
CA ARG A 109 -11.20 6.81 -9.07
C ARG A 109 -11.41 7.88 -10.14
N ASP A 110 -10.54 7.93 -11.14
CA ASP A 110 -10.64 8.90 -12.23
C ASP A 110 -11.86 8.65 -13.11
N SER A 111 -12.17 7.38 -13.37
CA SER A 111 -13.40 6.95 -14.04
C SER A 111 -14.66 7.43 -13.29
N PHE A 112 -14.73 7.24 -11.96
CA PHE A 112 -15.85 7.76 -11.17
C PHE A 112 -15.92 9.30 -11.17
N ARG A 113 -14.77 9.97 -10.98
CA ARG A 113 -14.69 11.44 -10.96
C ARG A 113 -15.16 12.06 -12.26
N SER A 114 -15.05 11.36 -13.40
CA SER A 114 -15.57 11.84 -14.68
C SER A 114 -17.07 12.12 -14.63
N ARG A 115 -17.84 11.37 -13.82
CA ARG A 115 -19.28 11.56 -13.62
C ARG A 115 -19.60 12.80 -12.79
N LEU A 116 -18.66 13.22 -11.94
CA LEU A 116 -18.84 14.33 -11.00
C LEU A 116 -18.52 15.70 -11.62
N THR A 117 -17.91 15.74 -12.80
CA THR A 117 -17.43 16.95 -13.48
C THR A 117 -18.51 18.02 -13.70
N ARG A 118 -19.78 17.61 -13.80
CA ARG A 118 -20.92 18.52 -14.01
C ARG A 118 -21.59 18.97 -12.70
N LEU A 119 -21.15 18.47 -11.54
CA LEU A 119 -21.69 18.83 -10.23
C LEU A 119 -20.90 19.99 -9.63
N ALA A 120 -21.55 20.77 -8.75
CA ALA A 120 -20.85 21.75 -7.94
C ALA A 120 -19.80 21.06 -7.05
N PRO A 121 -18.60 21.65 -6.82
CA PRO A 121 -17.51 20.99 -6.11
C PRO A 121 -17.89 20.41 -4.73
N GLY A 122 -18.67 21.13 -3.94
CA GLY A 122 -19.12 20.67 -2.62
C GLY A 122 -20.08 19.47 -2.69
N ARG A 123 -20.87 19.35 -3.75
CA ARG A 123 -21.72 18.17 -3.99
C ARG A 123 -20.89 17.01 -4.53
N ALA A 124 -19.99 17.26 -5.48
CA ALA A 124 -19.08 16.26 -6.01
C ALA A 124 -18.26 15.58 -4.90
N ALA A 125 -17.73 16.36 -3.95
CA ALA A 125 -16.93 15.86 -2.84
C ALA A 125 -17.69 14.86 -1.94
N ARG A 126 -19.01 15.01 -1.78
CA ARG A 126 -19.84 14.11 -0.96
C ARG A 126 -19.97 12.70 -1.54
N HIS A 127 -19.81 12.56 -2.86
CA HIS A 127 -19.88 11.26 -3.54
C HIS A 127 -18.57 10.46 -3.43
N ILE A 128 -17.52 11.00 -2.80
CA ILE A 128 -16.27 10.30 -2.54
C ILE A 128 -16.07 10.24 -1.03
N LEU A 129 -16.21 9.04 -0.46
CA LEU A 129 -16.07 8.80 0.98
C LEU A 129 -14.83 7.94 1.25
N PRO A 130 -13.64 8.56 1.41
CA PRO A 130 -12.42 7.82 1.62
C PRO A 130 -12.36 7.16 2.99
N VAL A 131 -11.69 6.01 3.02
CA VAL A 131 -11.39 5.24 4.22
C VAL A 131 -9.88 5.05 4.29
N LEU A 132 -9.28 5.42 5.42
CA LEU A 132 -7.89 5.11 5.73
C LEU A 132 -7.80 3.62 6.07
N TRP A 133 -7.47 2.80 5.08
CA TRP A 133 -7.40 1.35 5.22
C TRP A 133 -6.11 0.90 5.90
N LEU A 134 -4.99 1.48 5.47
CA LEU A 134 -3.68 1.37 6.10
C LEU A 134 -3.18 2.78 6.45
N PRO A 135 -2.44 2.95 7.55
CA PRO A 135 -1.87 4.24 7.90
C PRO A 135 -0.95 4.71 6.77
N LEU A 136 -1.06 6.00 6.44
CA LEU A 136 -0.15 6.68 5.52
C LEU A 136 1.00 7.29 6.33
N SER A 137 2.14 7.50 5.68
CA SER A 137 3.34 8.05 6.29
C SER A 137 3.05 9.38 7.04
N PRO A 138 3.26 9.47 8.37
CA PRO A 138 2.87 10.64 9.18
C PRO A 138 3.62 11.93 8.84
N TRP A 139 4.80 11.82 8.23
CA TRP A 139 5.69 12.92 7.85
C TRP A 139 5.23 13.65 6.59
N GLU A 140 4.27 13.07 5.87
CA GLU A 140 3.69 13.66 4.67
C GLU A 140 2.28 14.13 4.99
N GLU A 141 2.12 15.43 5.18
CA GLU A 141 0.79 16.04 5.28
C GLU A 141 0.06 15.91 3.93
N ARG A 142 -0.69 14.81 3.76
CA ARG A 142 -1.48 14.54 2.56
C ARG A 142 -2.94 14.97 2.77
N PRO A 143 -3.54 15.75 1.85
CA PRO A 143 -4.97 16.09 1.89
C PRO A 143 -5.87 14.85 1.96
N GLU A 144 -5.46 13.74 1.33
CA GLU A 144 -6.18 12.48 1.34
C GLU A 144 -6.27 11.86 2.74
N THR A 145 -5.21 11.98 3.54
CA THR A 145 -5.21 11.55 4.94
C THR A 145 -6.21 12.36 5.73
N ALA A 146 -6.16 13.70 5.61
CA ALA A 146 -7.09 14.58 6.30
C ALA A 146 -8.56 14.26 5.94
N GLN A 147 -8.84 14.06 4.65
CA GLN A 147 -10.18 13.73 4.16
C GLN A 147 -10.69 12.39 4.72
N ALA A 148 -9.84 11.36 4.80
CA ALA A 148 -10.21 10.07 5.38
C ALA A 148 -10.47 10.15 6.89
N LEU A 149 -9.71 11.00 7.60
CA LEU A 149 -9.87 11.20 9.05
C LEU A 149 -11.12 12.00 9.43
N GLU A 150 -11.72 12.75 8.49
CA GLU A 150 -13.03 13.40 8.68
C GLU A 150 -14.17 12.39 8.88
N LEU A 151 -13.96 11.11 8.58
CA LEU A 151 -14.94 10.05 8.84
C LEU A 151 -15.24 9.93 10.34
N VAL A 152 -14.22 10.09 11.18
CA VAL A 152 -14.31 9.96 12.63
C VAL A 152 -14.40 11.35 13.24
N GLY A 153 -15.43 11.60 14.06
CA GLY A 153 -15.65 12.88 14.73
C GLY A 153 -14.92 13.00 16.07
N ASP A 154 -14.90 11.91 16.84
CA ASP A 154 -14.27 11.85 18.16
C ASP A 154 -12.75 11.96 18.08
N GLY A 155 -12.15 12.70 19.01
CA GLY A 155 -10.71 12.98 19.00
C GLY A 155 -9.84 11.74 19.28
N LEU A 156 -10.28 10.89 20.21
CA LEU A 156 -9.51 9.71 20.63
C LEU A 156 -9.67 8.58 19.61
N GLU A 157 -10.89 8.29 19.17
CA GLU A 157 -11.12 7.29 18.11
C GLU A 157 -10.42 7.68 16.81
N ARG A 158 -10.36 8.98 16.49
CA ARG A 158 -9.63 9.47 15.31
C ARG A 158 -8.13 9.21 15.41
N ALA A 159 -7.52 9.36 16.59
CA ALA A 159 -6.11 9.09 16.78
C ALA A 159 -5.79 7.60 16.60
N ASP A 160 -6.57 6.72 17.24
CA ASP A 160 -6.42 5.26 17.09
C ASP A 160 -6.61 4.83 15.62
N TYR A 161 -7.60 5.42 14.94
CA TYR A 161 -7.86 5.17 13.52
C TYR A 161 -6.73 5.66 12.62
N ALA A 162 -6.16 6.84 12.90
CA ALA A 162 -5.03 7.38 12.15
C ALA A 162 -3.77 6.52 12.30
N GLU A 163 -3.51 6.02 13.51
CA GLU A 163 -2.32 5.21 13.80
C GLU A 163 -2.42 3.80 13.20
N ASN A 164 -3.61 3.18 13.28
CA ASN A 164 -3.76 1.75 12.96
C ASN A 164 -4.36 1.51 11.56
N GLY A 165 -5.18 2.43 11.04
CA GLY A 165 -6.02 2.23 9.86
C GLY A 165 -7.15 1.22 10.09
N LEU A 166 -8.18 1.26 9.23
CA LEU A 166 -9.39 0.44 9.41
C LEU A 166 -9.11 -1.07 9.32
N ARG A 167 -8.09 -1.48 8.55
CA ARG A 167 -7.74 -2.91 8.41
C ARG A 167 -7.37 -3.51 9.76
N ALA A 168 -6.55 -2.82 10.55
CA ALA A 168 -6.13 -3.30 11.86
C ALA A 168 -7.33 -3.36 12.83
N LEU A 169 -8.21 -2.35 12.80
CA LEU A 169 -9.43 -2.33 13.60
C LEU A 169 -10.39 -3.46 13.22
N CYS A 170 -10.48 -3.80 11.93
CA CYS A 170 -11.26 -4.93 11.41
C CYS A 170 -10.68 -6.29 11.84
N LYS A 171 -9.34 -6.42 11.88
CA LYS A 171 -8.62 -7.65 12.21
C LYS A 171 -8.64 -8.00 13.70
N LEU A 172 -8.48 -7.00 14.56
CA LEU A 172 -8.16 -7.20 15.97
C LEU A 172 -9.40 -7.03 16.84
N SER A 173 -9.77 -8.08 17.58
CA SER A 173 -10.98 -8.11 18.42
C SER A 173 -11.03 -7.01 19.48
N ALA A 174 -9.87 -6.53 19.95
CA ALA A 174 -9.76 -5.42 20.90
C ALA A 174 -10.38 -4.10 20.37
N TYR A 175 -10.36 -3.91 19.05
CA TYR A 175 -10.87 -2.71 18.39
C TYR A 175 -12.29 -2.87 17.83
N ARG A 176 -13.01 -3.94 18.19
CA ARG A 176 -14.31 -4.27 17.61
C ARG A 176 -15.33 -3.14 17.75
N ARG A 177 -15.40 -2.48 18.91
CA ARG A 177 -16.34 -1.37 19.13
C ARG A 177 -16.02 -0.18 18.24
N GLN A 178 -14.74 0.16 18.13
CA GLN A 178 -14.26 1.24 17.28
C GLN A 178 -14.53 0.93 15.80
N TYR A 179 -14.23 -0.28 15.35
CA TYR A 179 -14.56 -0.74 14.01
C TYR A 179 -16.06 -0.63 13.71
N GLU A 180 -16.92 -1.13 14.59
CA GLU A 180 -18.39 -1.06 14.44
C GLU A 180 -18.91 0.39 14.45
N SER A 181 -18.31 1.27 15.26
CA SER A 181 -18.60 2.72 15.29
C SER A 181 -18.30 3.37 13.94
N ILE A 182 -17.06 3.23 13.45
CA ILE A 182 -16.62 3.82 12.17
C ILE A 182 -17.44 3.25 10.99
N LEU A 183 -17.70 1.94 10.99
CA LEU A 183 -18.51 1.27 9.97
C LEU A 183 -19.94 1.83 9.92
N SER A 184 -20.54 2.11 11.08
CA SER A 184 -21.89 2.65 11.18
C SER A 184 -21.95 4.08 10.62
N VAL A 185 -20.99 4.93 10.99
CA VAL A 185 -20.88 6.30 10.46
C VAL A 185 -20.68 6.30 8.94
N LEU A 186 -19.83 5.41 8.42
CA LEU A 186 -19.62 5.28 6.98
C LEU A 186 -20.91 4.85 6.25
N ALA A 187 -21.60 3.84 6.78
CA ALA A 187 -22.85 3.36 6.20
C ALA A 187 -23.93 4.45 6.18
N GLU A 188 -24.08 5.20 7.27
CA GLU A 188 -25.02 6.33 7.36
C GLU A 188 -24.70 7.43 6.33
N ARG A 189 -23.42 7.76 6.14
CA ARG A 189 -23.02 8.73 5.11
C ARG A 189 -23.32 8.23 3.69
N ILE A 190 -23.04 6.95 3.41
CA ILE A 190 -23.37 6.35 2.10
C ILE A 190 -24.87 6.42 1.83
N ILE A 191 -25.70 6.00 2.80
CA ILE A 191 -27.16 6.05 2.68
C ILE A 191 -27.63 7.49 2.45
N THR A 192 -27.13 8.42 3.28
CA THR A 192 -27.51 9.83 3.19
C THR A 192 -27.21 10.40 1.80
N VAL A 193 -26.00 10.19 1.29
CA VAL A 193 -25.62 10.70 -0.05
C VAL A 193 -26.44 10.04 -1.15
N ALA A 194 -26.60 8.72 -1.11
CA ALA A 194 -27.31 7.97 -2.14
C ALA A 194 -28.82 8.28 -2.19
N GLU A 195 -29.44 8.58 -1.05
CA GLU A 195 -30.88 8.81 -0.96
C GLU A 195 -31.28 10.29 -1.04
N SER A 196 -30.47 11.21 -0.48
CA SER A 196 -30.80 12.65 -0.46
C SER A 196 -30.25 13.43 -1.65
N GLU A 197 -29.11 13.00 -2.20
CA GLU A 197 -28.43 13.67 -3.31
C GLU A 197 -28.11 12.69 -4.46
N PRO A 198 -29.08 11.88 -4.94
CA PRO A 198 -28.79 10.75 -5.82
C PRO A 198 -28.05 11.16 -7.10
N LEU A 199 -27.11 10.29 -7.51
CA LEU A 199 -26.36 10.45 -8.74
C LEU A 199 -27.07 9.65 -9.84
N ALA A 200 -27.73 10.34 -10.77
CA ALA A 200 -28.38 9.67 -11.89
C ALA A 200 -27.38 8.79 -12.67
N PRO A 201 -27.81 7.62 -13.20
CA PRO A 201 -26.96 6.79 -14.05
C PRO A 201 -26.34 7.61 -15.18
N SER A 202 -25.02 7.56 -15.29
CA SER A 202 -24.29 8.30 -16.31
C SER A 202 -23.01 7.56 -16.65
N ARG A 203 -22.67 7.51 -17.93
CA ARG A 203 -21.51 6.76 -18.40
C ARG A 203 -20.23 7.35 -17.79
N ALA A 204 -19.52 6.54 -17.01
CA ALA A 204 -18.17 6.85 -16.55
C ALA A 204 -17.17 6.76 -17.71
N ALA A 205 -16.05 7.47 -17.61
CA ALA A 205 -14.93 7.27 -18.52
C ALA A 205 -14.41 5.83 -18.37
N THR A 206 -13.89 5.23 -19.45
CA THR A 206 -13.38 3.87 -19.38
C THR A 206 -12.21 3.80 -18.39
N VAL A 207 -12.26 2.84 -17.46
CA VAL A 207 -11.19 2.59 -16.49
C VAL A 207 -9.86 2.37 -17.22
N THR A 208 -8.78 3.02 -16.79
CA THR A 208 -7.43 2.84 -17.35
C THR A 208 -6.48 2.30 -16.31
N SER A 209 -5.62 1.36 -16.68
CA SER A 209 -4.57 0.81 -15.81
C SER A 209 -3.17 1.30 -16.22
N ASN A 210 -3.07 2.55 -16.69
CA ASN A 210 -1.80 3.13 -17.10
C ASN A 210 -0.89 3.34 -15.87
N PRO A 211 0.43 3.11 -15.99
CA PRO A 211 1.36 3.29 -14.88
C PRO A 211 1.23 4.69 -14.28
N VAL A 212 1.08 4.78 -12.96
CA VAL A 212 1.01 6.05 -12.24
C VAL A 212 2.43 6.45 -11.86
N THR A 213 2.82 7.68 -12.17
CA THR A 213 4.07 8.27 -11.66
C THR A 213 3.92 8.51 -10.17
N ASP A 214 4.73 7.80 -9.37
CA ASP A 214 4.67 7.77 -7.91
C ASP A 214 4.86 9.17 -7.28
N SER A 215 4.01 9.49 -6.30
CA SER A 215 3.77 10.84 -5.77
C SER A 215 4.66 11.21 -4.56
N GLY A 216 5.93 10.79 -4.56
CA GLY A 216 6.92 11.30 -3.59
C GLY A 216 7.04 10.57 -2.26
N GLU A 217 6.45 9.37 -2.07
CA GLU A 217 6.77 8.57 -0.89
C GLU A 217 8.18 7.97 -1.03
N THR A 218 8.94 7.94 0.07
CA THR A 218 10.22 7.21 0.13
C THR A 218 9.93 5.72 0.11
N ALA A 219 9.81 5.16 -1.08
CA ALA A 219 9.50 3.76 -1.28
C ALA A 219 10.66 2.86 -0.81
N LEU A 220 10.34 1.72 -0.19
CA LEU A 220 11.29 0.63 0.02
C LEU A 220 11.76 0.13 -1.35
N VAL A 221 13.07 0.20 -1.58
CA VAL A 221 13.68 -0.34 -2.79
C VAL A 221 14.01 -1.81 -2.56
N VAL A 222 13.53 -2.66 -3.46
CA VAL A 222 13.88 -4.08 -3.53
C VAL A 222 14.71 -4.29 -4.80
N THR A 223 15.87 -4.91 -4.67
CA THR A 223 16.72 -5.25 -5.81
C THR A 223 17.24 -6.66 -5.68
N THR A 224 17.57 -7.27 -6.82
CA THR A 224 18.28 -8.55 -6.87
C THR A 224 19.74 -8.33 -7.27
N LEU A 225 20.62 -9.16 -6.73
CA LEU A 225 22.00 -9.30 -7.13
C LEU A 225 22.19 -10.76 -7.53
N THR A 226 22.06 -11.04 -8.82
CA THR A 226 22.06 -12.39 -9.38
C THR A 226 22.72 -12.37 -10.76
N ARG A 227 23.25 -13.53 -11.20
CA ARG A 227 23.68 -13.73 -12.58
C ARG A 227 22.51 -13.99 -13.53
N HIS A 228 21.30 -14.18 -13.00
CA HIS A 228 20.09 -14.49 -13.76
C HIS A 228 19.30 -13.21 -14.14
N ASP A 229 18.85 -13.13 -15.40
CA ASP A 229 18.08 -12.03 -15.99
C ASP A 229 16.61 -11.95 -15.45
N PRO A 230 15.86 -10.86 -15.66
CA PRO A 230 15.36 -9.94 -14.64
C PRO A 230 14.11 -10.41 -13.87
N ARG A 231 13.80 -11.72 -13.84
CA ARG A 231 12.70 -12.32 -13.09
C ARG A 231 13.17 -13.57 -12.36
N TRP A 232 14.20 -13.40 -11.55
CA TRP A 232 14.83 -14.49 -10.82
C TRP A 232 13.83 -15.22 -9.91
N ARG A 233 13.64 -16.52 -10.20
CA ARG A 233 12.75 -17.46 -9.51
C ARG A 233 13.56 -18.67 -9.02
N PRO A 234 14.30 -18.53 -7.91
CA PRO A 234 15.13 -19.61 -7.38
C PRO A 234 14.32 -20.88 -7.08
N TYR A 235 13.04 -20.76 -6.71
CA TYR A 235 12.17 -21.89 -6.34
C TYR A 235 11.30 -22.45 -7.48
N GLY A 236 11.57 -22.07 -8.74
CA GLY A 236 10.81 -22.54 -9.91
C GLY A 236 9.31 -22.30 -9.80
N ASP A 237 8.49 -23.29 -10.18
CA ASP A 237 7.02 -23.22 -10.17
C ASP A 237 6.39 -23.25 -8.76
N GLN A 238 7.19 -23.45 -7.71
CA GLN A 238 6.70 -23.38 -6.33
C GLN A 238 6.36 -21.93 -5.92
N HIS A 239 6.88 -20.94 -6.63
CA HIS A 239 6.57 -19.52 -6.47
C HIS A 239 6.07 -18.89 -7.77
N GLU A 240 4.86 -18.34 -7.74
CA GLU A 240 4.25 -17.67 -8.90
C GLU A 240 4.94 -16.33 -9.24
N LEU A 241 5.64 -15.73 -8.28
CA LEU A 241 6.32 -14.44 -8.40
C LEU A 241 7.85 -14.61 -8.43
N ALA A 242 8.55 -13.66 -9.04
CA ALA A 242 9.99 -13.53 -8.79
C ALA A 242 10.22 -13.13 -7.32
N VAL A 243 11.35 -13.50 -6.74
CA VAL A 243 11.61 -13.24 -5.30
C VAL A 243 11.58 -11.75 -4.96
N ALA A 244 11.99 -10.88 -5.89
CA ALA A 244 11.88 -9.43 -5.73
C ALA A 244 10.43 -8.96 -5.65
N ASP A 245 9.59 -9.47 -6.55
CA ASP A 245 8.16 -9.16 -6.59
C ASP A 245 7.45 -9.71 -5.34
N TYR A 246 7.87 -10.87 -4.83
CA TYR A 246 7.35 -11.43 -3.59
C TYR A 246 7.66 -10.53 -2.39
N VAL A 247 8.91 -10.07 -2.25
CA VAL A 247 9.29 -9.17 -1.16
C VAL A 247 8.59 -7.81 -1.29
N ALA A 248 8.49 -7.27 -2.50
CA ALA A 248 7.74 -6.04 -2.76
C ALA A 248 6.26 -6.19 -2.34
N ALA A 249 5.59 -7.25 -2.79
CA ALA A 249 4.21 -7.51 -2.40
C ALA A 249 4.05 -7.81 -0.89
N THR A 250 5.05 -8.42 -0.24
CA THR A 250 5.08 -8.58 1.22
C THR A 250 5.15 -7.22 1.93
N ALA A 251 6.01 -6.33 1.45
CA ALA A 251 6.16 -5.00 2.01
C ALA A 251 4.92 -4.12 1.82
N GLU A 252 4.27 -4.21 0.66
CA GLU A 252 2.99 -3.55 0.42
C GLU A 252 1.90 -4.04 1.37
N ARG A 253 1.86 -5.35 1.68
CA ARG A 253 0.93 -5.92 2.68
C ARG A 253 1.20 -5.44 4.10
N LEU A 254 2.42 -5.00 4.37
CA LEU A 254 2.86 -4.35 5.61
C LEU A 254 2.66 -2.83 5.58
N GLY A 255 2.08 -2.27 4.51
CA GLY A 255 1.82 -0.83 4.38
C GLY A 255 3.07 -0.03 4.05
N LEU A 256 3.98 -0.58 3.24
CA LEU A 256 5.12 0.16 2.71
C LEU A 256 4.98 0.30 1.20
N SER A 257 5.10 1.54 0.69
CA SER A 257 5.30 1.76 -0.74
C SER A 257 6.62 1.14 -1.17
N THR A 258 6.62 0.39 -2.27
CA THR A 258 7.81 -0.36 -2.71
C THR A 258 8.07 -0.21 -4.19
N ARG A 259 9.34 -0.34 -4.58
CA ARG A 259 9.77 -0.36 -5.98
C ARG A 259 10.80 -1.46 -6.18
N VAL A 260 10.56 -2.32 -7.17
CA VAL A 260 11.56 -3.26 -7.67
C VAL A 260 12.38 -2.55 -8.75
N VAL A 261 13.69 -2.43 -8.54
CA VAL A 261 14.59 -1.73 -9.47
C VAL A 261 15.82 -2.58 -9.77
N ALA A 262 16.53 -2.25 -10.85
CA ALA A 262 17.81 -2.89 -11.14
C ALA A 262 18.86 -2.51 -10.08
N PHE A 263 19.84 -3.38 -9.83
CA PHE A 263 20.86 -3.15 -8.81
C PHE A 263 21.63 -1.84 -8.99
N ALA A 264 21.90 -1.44 -10.23
CA ALA A 264 22.55 -0.17 -10.53
C ALA A 264 21.72 1.04 -10.04
N ASP A 265 20.41 1.03 -10.27
CA ASP A 265 19.50 2.10 -9.82
C ASP A 265 19.32 2.08 -8.31
N ALA A 266 19.28 0.89 -7.70
CA ALA A 266 19.21 0.74 -6.25
C ALA A 266 20.41 1.38 -5.55
N ARG A 267 21.63 1.26 -6.10
CA ARG A 267 22.83 1.92 -5.54
C ARG A 267 22.70 3.45 -5.50
N VAL A 268 22.03 4.03 -6.50
CA VAL A 268 21.80 5.48 -6.55
C VAL A 268 20.73 5.92 -5.55
N GLN A 269 19.69 5.11 -5.33
CA GLN A 269 18.55 5.43 -4.48
C GLN A 269 18.77 5.09 -3.00
N ALA A 270 19.55 4.05 -2.69
CA ALA A 270 19.77 3.54 -1.33
C ALA A 270 20.15 4.58 -0.27
N PRO A 271 20.91 5.66 -0.59
CA PRO A 271 21.20 6.73 0.37
C PRO A 271 19.96 7.46 0.91
N GLN A 272 18.82 7.39 0.21
CA GLN A 272 17.61 8.15 0.52
C GLN A 272 16.42 7.27 0.89
N CYS A 273 16.55 5.93 0.84
CA CYS A 273 15.42 5.03 1.07
C CYS A 273 15.82 3.72 1.76
N PRO A 274 14.87 3.06 2.45
CA PRO A 274 15.12 1.72 2.99
C PRO A 274 15.30 0.74 1.81
N THR A 275 16.29 -0.14 1.92
CA THR A 275 16.74 -0.96 0.79
C THR A 275 16.90 -2.43 1.19
N VAL A 276 16.33 -3.32 0.38
CA VAL A 276 16.49 -4.78 0.48
C VAL A 276 17.27 -5.28 -0.73
N VAL A 277 18.31 -6.07 -0.48
CA VAL A 277 19.14 -6.69 -1.52
C VAL A 277 19.00 -8.20 -1.46
N LEU A 278 18.36 -8.80 -2.47
CA LEU A 278 18.24 -10.25 -2.60
C LEU A 278 19.46 -10.78 -3.33
N VAL A 279 20.36 -11.45 -2.62
CA VAL A 279 21.65 -11.93 -3.11
C VAL A 279 21.54 -13.40 -3.48
N ASP A 280 21.87 -13.71 -4.72
CA ASP A 280 21.97 -15.07 -5.20
C ASP A 280 23.29 -15.70 -4.77
N ALA A 281 23.25 -16.84 -4.08
CA ALA A 281 24.46 -17.53 -3.65
C ALA A 281 25.38 -17.92 -4.82
N ALA A 282 24.84 -18.09 -6.04
CA ALA A 282 25.60 -18.42 -7.25
C ALA A 282 26.63 -17.35 -7.65
N ILE A 283 26.51 -16.10 -7.16
CA ILE A 283 27.45 -15.04 -7.50
C ILE A 283 28.81 -15.21 -6.81
N GLY A 284 28.85 -15.88 -5.65
CA GLY A 284 30.02 -16.08 -4.81
C GLY A 284 30.28 -14.93 -3.80
N ALA A 285 31.03 -15.23 -2.74
CA ALA A 285 31.23 -14.31 -1.60
C ALA A 285 32.00 -13.02 -1.97
N GLU A 286 33.07 -13.13 -2.76
CA GLU A 286 33.87 -11.97 -3.16
C GLU A 286 33.08 -11.02 -4.07
N ALA A 287 32.43 -11.56 -5.10
CA ALA A 287 31.59 -10.75 -6.00
C ALA A 287 30.40 -10.12 -5.26
N ALA A 288 29.80 -10.82 -4.29
CA ALA A 288 28.77 -10.26 -3.44
C ALA A 288 29.30 -9.06 -2.64
N ARG A 289 30.47 -9.21 -2.01
CA ARG A 289 31.14 -8.15 -1.23
C ARG A 289 31.44 -6.93 -2.08
N ASP A 290 32.03 -7.12 -3.25
CA ASP A 290 32.38 -6.03 -4.16
C ASP A 290 31.15 -5.28 -4.67
N ALA A 291 30.05 -6.00 -4.95
CA ALA A 291 28.82 -5.40 -5.44
C ALA A 291 28.13 -4.53 -4.38
N VAL A 292 28.09 -4.99 -3.12
CA VAL A 292 27.47 -4.22 -2.02
C VAL A 292 28.36 -3.12 -1.49
N ASP A 293 29.61 -3.03 -1.93
CA ASP A 293 30.52 -1.97 -1.51
C ASP A 293 29.95 -0.58 -1.86
N GLY A 294 30.00 0.32 -0.88
CA GLY A 294 29.39 1.65 -0.96
C GLY A 294 27.88 1.70 -0.75
N LEU A 295 27.18 0.58 -0.54
CA LEU A 295 25.80 0.63 -0.06
C LEU A 295 25.78 1.11 1.40
N PRO A 296 24.73 1.86 1.80
CA PRO A 296 24.63 2.32 3.17
C PRO A 296 24.36 1.15 4.12
N ARG A 297 24.84 1.29 5.37
CA ARG A 297 24.71 0.27 6.43
C ARG A 297 23.27 -0.16 6.77
N TRP A 298 22.28 0.60 6.31
CA TRP A 298 20.86 0.27 6.51
C TRP A 298 20.26 -0.58 5.41
N ALA A 299 20.99 -0.85 4.33
CA ALA A 299 20.58 -1.87 3.37
C ALA A 299 20.63 -3.24 4.05
N VAL A 300 19.62 -4.08 3.80
CA VAL A 300 19.53 -5.41 4.42
C VAL A 300 19.63 -6.47 3.33
N PRO A 301 20.76 -7.19 3.25
CA PRO A 301 20.92 -8.29 2.32
C PRO A 301 20.29 -9.60 2.83
N LEU A 302 19.63 -10.33 1.92
CA LEU A 302 19.13 -11.69 2.12
C LEU A 302 19.86 -12.61 1.14
N VAL A 303 20.56 -13.62 1.61
CA VAL A 303 21.28 -14.56 0.75
C VAL A 303 20.40 -15.78 0.49
N ILE A 304 20.08 -16.03 -0.78
CA ILE A 304 19.25 -17.16 -1.21
C ILE A 304 20.14 -18.19 -1.91
N ALA A 305 20.14 -19.43 -1.43
CA ALA A 305 20.60 -20.59 -2.20
C ALA A 305 19.41 -21.52 -2.41
N ALA A 306 18.88 -21.58 -3.63
CA ALA A 306 17.80 -22.49 -3.92
C ALA A 306 18.31 -23.95 -3.94
N ASP A 307 17.56 -24.85 -3.29
CA ASP A 307 17.81 -26.29 -3.32
C ASP A 307 17.93 -26.79 -4.77
N GLY A 308 19.16 -27.07 -5.20
CA GLY A 308 19.48 -27.55 -6.54
C GLY A 308 20.88 -27.18 -7.00
N GLU A 309 21.38 -26.01 -6.57
CA GLU A 309 22.75 -25.59 -6.88
C GLU A 309 23.70 -26.05 -5.78
N ARG A 310 24.29 -27.23 -5.95
CA ARG A 310 25.49 -27.64 -5.20
C ARG A 310 26.67 -26.77 -5.62
N GLY A 311 26.67 -25.51 -5.20
CA GLY A 311 27.84 -24.63 -5.24
C GLY A 311 28.78 -24.93 -4.07
N GLU A 312 30.07 -24.64 -4.24
CA GLU A 312 31.09 -24.82 -3.20
C GLU A 312 30.95 -23.81 -2.03
N THR A 313 30.22 -22.70 -2.22
CA THR A 313 30.06 -21.64 -1.22
C THR A 313 28.67 -21.71 -0.60
N THR A 314 28.59 -21.86 0.73
CA THR A 314 27.30 -21.91 1.43
C THR A 314 26.75 -20.49 1.64
N PRO A 315 25.41 -20.32 1.75
CA PRO A 315 24.79 -19.04 2.11
C PRO A 315 25.39 -18.38 3.34
N GLU A 316 25.85 -19.18 4.31
CA GLU A 316 26.46 -18.72 5.54
C GLU A 316 27.84 -18.09 5.32
N ALA A 317 28.63 -18.60 4.37
CA ALA A 317 29.94 -18.03 4.04
C ALA A 317 29.79 -16.64 3.39
N ILE A 318 28.81 -16.48 2.50
CA ILE A 318 28.46 -15.18 1.92
C ILE A 318 27.89 -14.26 3.01
N ALA A 319 27.00 -14.78 3.85
CA ALA A 319 26.43 -14.01 4.96
C ALA A 319 27.49 -13.49 5.93
N GLY A 320 28.46 -14.32 6.33
CA GLY A 320 29.58 -13.91 7.16
C GLY A 320 30.44 -12.83 6.49
N THR A 321 30.73 -12.99 5.20
CA THR A 321 31.50 -11.99 4.44
C THR A 321 30.78 -10.63 4.38
N LEU A 322 29.45 -10.64 4.24
CA LEU A 322 28.62 -9.44 4.23
C LEU A 322 28.49 -8.82 5.63
N GLN A 323 28.43 -9.63 6.69
CA GLN A 323 28.47 -9.14 8.07
C GLN A 323 29.78 -8.40 8.38
N ASP A 324 30.91 -8.96 7.94
CA ASP A 324 32.23 -8.31 8.03
C ASP A 324 32.31 -7.03 7.20
N ALA A 325 31.45 -6.88 6.18
CA ALA A 325 31.33 -5.69 5.34
C ALA A 325 30.36 -4.64 5.90
N HIS A 326 30.02 -4.71 7.19
CA HIS A 326 29.17 -3.76 7.94
C HIS A 326 27.66 -3.91 7.74
N PHE A 327 27.17 -5.05 7.25
CA PHE A 327 25.74 -5.36 7.21
C PHE A 327 25.34 -6.16 8.47
N PRO A 328 24.73 -5.53 9.49
CA PRO A 328 24.53 -6.15 10.80
C PRO A 328 23.53 -7.31 10.79
N GLN A 329 22.72 -7.43 9.73
CA GLN A 329 21.72 -8.47 9.56
C GLN A 329 21.83 -9.03 8.15
N VAL A 330 22.23 -10.30 8.07
CA VAL A 330 22.27 -11.04 6.82
C VAL A 330 21.60 -12.38 7.07
N LEU A 331 20.50 -12.63 6.37
CA LEU A 331 19.67 -13.81 6.56
C LEU A 331 19.95 -14.81 5.43
N PRO A 332 20.55 -15.98 5.70
CA PRO A 332 20.66 -17.06 4.73
C PRO A 332 19.33 -17.81 4.64
N VAL A 333 18.92 -18.18 3.43
CA VAL A 333 17.68 -18.91 3.15
C VAL A 333 17.96 -20.01 2.14
N ARG A 334 17.51 -21.23 2.44
CA ARG A 334 17.79 -22.45 1.65
C ARG A 334 16.56 -22.99 0.92
N ASP A 335 15.41 -22.83 1.54
CA ASP A 335 14.15 -23.30 0.97
C ASP A 335 13.09 -22.19 0.90
N ILE A 336 12.01 -22.49 0.19
CA ILE A 336 10.87 -21.59 0.01
C ILE A 336 10.18 -21.26 1.34
N ALA A 337 10.05 -22.21 2.27
CA ALA A 337 9.33 -22.00 3.52
C ALA A 337 10.11 -21.10 4.48
N GLU A 338 11.44 -21.14 4.43
CA GLU A 338 12.33 -20.19 5.09
C GLU A 338 12.22 -18.81 4.44
N PHE A 339 12.22 -18.73 3.10
CA PHE A 339 12.06 -17.46 2.38
C PHE A 339 10.77 -16.73 2.77
N GLU A 340 9.63 -17.43 2.70
CA GLU A 340 8.32 -16.87 3.03
C GLU A 340 8.24 -16.40 4.49
N ARG A 341 8.94 -17.08 5.41
CA ARG A 341 9.00 -16.72 6.83
C ARG A 341 9.90 -15.51 7.08
N CYS A 342 11.00 -15.38 6.35
CA CYS A 342 11.96 -14.30 6.49
C CYS A 342 11.53 -13.02 5.76
N ALA A 343 10.76 -13.10 4.67
CA ALA A 343 10.39 -11.93 3.87
C ALA A 343 9.72 -10.78 4.68
N PRO A 344 8.74 -11.03 5.58
CA PRO A 344 8.19 -9.96 6.42
C PRO A 344 9.22 -9.35 7.38
N GLN A 345 10.11 -10.18 7.94
CA GLN A 345 11.16 -9.73 8.87
C GLN A 345 12.18 -8.84 8.17
N LEU A 346 12.58 -9.23 6.95
CA LEU A 346 13.50 -8.50 6.09
C LEU A 346 13.00 -7.08 5.81
N VAL A 347 11.72 -6.96 5.45
CA VAL A 347 11.09 -5.67 5.18
C VAL A 347 11.05 -4.79 6.43
N ILE A 348 10.62 -5.35 7.57
CA ILE A 348 10.55 -4.62 8.84
C ILE A 348 11.94 -4.14 9.26
N GLU A 349 12.95 -4.98 9.10
CA GLU A 349 14.33 -4.63 9.48
C GLU A 349 14.91 -3.55 8.55
N ALA A 350 14.70 -3.63 7.23
CA ALA A 350 15.15 -2.60 6.29
C ALA A 350 14.55 -1.22 6.63
N ARG A 351 13.25 -1.17 6.95
CA ARG A 351 12.60 0.06 7.42
C ARG A 351 13.20 0.56 8.73
N LYS A 352 13.38 -0.34 9.71
CA LYS A 352 13.91 0.01 11.03
C LYS A 352 15.35 0.54 10.95
N GLN A 353 16.19 -0.07 10.14
CA GLN A 353 17.57 0.37 9.92
C GLN A 353 17.62 1.75 9.28
N PHE A 354 16.77 2.01 8.27
CA PHE A 354 16.68 3.32 7.65
C PHE A 354 16.19 4.39 8.64
N LEU A 355 15.15 4.12 9.42
CA LEU A 355 14.68 5.06 10.45
C LEU A 355 15.72 5.33 11.55
N ARG A 356 16.62 4.38 11.81
CA ARG A 356 17.66 4.52 12.84
C ARG A 356 18.89 5.26 12.34
N HIS A 357 19.23 5.12 11.06
CA HIS A 357 20.54 5.49 10.54
C HIS A 357 20.51 6.35 9.27
N GLY A 358 19.36 6.44 8.61
CA GLY A 358 19.15 7.27 7.42
C GLY A 358 19.06 8.75 7.75
N PRO A 359 18.99 9.60 6.71
CA PRO A 359 18.86 11.05 6.87
C PRO A 359 17.52 11.38 7.56
N VAL A 360 17.55 12.28 8.53
CA VAL A 360 16.35 12.85 9.16
C VAL A 360 15.84 13.97 8.25
N ASP A 361 14.60 13.87 7.80
CA ASP A 361 13.92 14.94 7.05
C ASP A 361 12.83 15.58 7.94
N PRO A 362 12.76 16.93 8.05
CA PRO A 362 13.66 17.91 7.45
C PRO A 362 15.06 17.88 8.09
N PRO A 363 16.12 18.25 7.33
CA PRO A 363 17.49 18.30 7.85
C PRO A 363 17.55 19.20 9.09
N ASP A 364 18.39 18.85 10.06
CA ASP A 364 18.57 19.60 11.31
C ASP A 364 18.72 21.10 11.03
N GLY A 365 17.63 21.84 11.26
CA GLY A 365 17.68 23.30 11.36
C GLY A 365 18.57 23.71 12.54
N PRO A 366 19.01 24.97 12.60
CA PRO A 366 19.83 25.45 13.71
C PRO A 366 19.14 25.10 15.03
N ALA A 367 19.85 24.34 15.88
CA ALA A 367 19.31 23.74 17.09
C ALA A 367 18.55 24.79 17.92
N VAL A 368 17.22 24.75 17.84
CA VAL A 368 16.40 25.56 18.73
C VAL A 368 16.60 24.96 20.13
N PRO A 369 17.09 25.75 21.10
CA PRO A 369 17.33 25.22 22.44
C PRO A 369 16.03 24.63 22.97
N ARG A 370 16.12 23.39 23.48
CA ARG A 370 14.97 22.62 23.98
C ARG A 370 14.14 23.51 24.92
N PRO A 371 12.82 23.62 24.73
CA PRO A 371 11.97 24.34 25.68
C PRO A 371 12.07 23.65 27.04
N SER A 372 12.70 24.35 27.99
CA SER A 372 12.84 23.92 29.37
C SER A 372 11.73 24.56 30.19
N LEU A 373 11.03 23.75 31.01
CA LEU A 373 10.05 24.24 31.99
C LEU A 373 10.70 24.86 33.24
N ARG A 374 12.03 25.03 33.25
CA ARG A 374 12.71 25.74 34.35
C ARG A 374 12.58 27.24 34.12
N PRO A 375 12.07 28.02 35.09
CA PRO A 375 12.11 29.47 35.00
C PRO A 375 13.57 29.91 34.88
N ALA A 376 13.85 30.85 33.98
CA ALA A 376 15.17 31.42 33.78
C ALA A 376 15.66 32.08 35.08
N GLY A 377 16.45 31.34 35.85
CA GLY A 377 17.15 31.86 37.01
C GLY A 377 18.37 32.65 36.55
N ALA A 378 18.50 33.87 37.03
CA ALA A 378 19.67 34.72 36.82
C ALA A 378 20.92 34.08 37.47
N SER A 379 21.64 33.25 36.74
CA SER A 379 23.00 32.83 37.07
C SER A 379 23.63 32.10 35.88
N ASP A 380 23.75 32.81 34.76
CA ASP A 380 24.78 32.49 33.78
C ASP A 380 25.39 33.80 33.28
N VAL A 381 25.97 34.54 34.23
CA VAL A 381 26.93 35.60 33.93
C VAL A 381 28.26 34.89 33.69
N GLY A 382 28.71 34.97 32.45
CA GLY A 382 29.84 34.22 31.92
C GLY A 382 31.11 34.32 32.74
N ARG A 383 31.84 33.22 32.78
CA ARG A 383 33.30 33.23 32.95
C ARG A 383 33.92 32.96 31.60
N GLY A 384 34.46 34.03 31.02
CA GLY A 384 35.34 33.97 29.88
C GLY A 384 36.64 33.21 30.21
N LYS A 385 37.23 32.70 29.14
CA LYS A 385 38.61 32.22 29.03
C LYS A 385 39.60 33.07 29.84
N GLU A 386 40.47 32.41 30.60
CA GLU A 386 41.84 32.87 30.84
C GLU A 386 42.81 31.69 30.74
N ASP A 387 43.99 32.00 30.19
CA ASP A 387 45.05 31.13 29.70
C ASP A 387 45.68 30.20 30.74
N ARG A 388 45.98 28.95 30.32
CA ARG A 388 47.36 28.42 30.31
C ARG A 388 47.51 27.13 29.52
#